data_AF-A0A932IZ91-F1
#
_entry.id   AF-A0A932IZ91-F1
#
_cell.length_a   1.000
_cell.length_b   1.000
_cell.length_c   1.000
_cell.angle_alpha   90.00
_cell.angle_beta   90.00
_cell.angle_gamma   90.00
#
_symmetry.space_group_name_H-M   'P 1'
#
loop_
_entity.id
_entity.type
_entity.pdbx_description
1 polymer ?
#
loop_
_entity_poly.entity_id
_entity_poly.type
_entity_poly.pdbx_seq_one_letter_code
_entity_poly.pdbx_strand_id
1 'polypeptide(L)' 'MNFELDAYDRKILALLQEDGRLSFSEIGRRIHLTSPAVAERV' A
#
# COMPACT_ATOMS: atom_id res chain seq x y z
N MET A 1 -2.07 18.11 12.66
CA MET A 1 -2.80 17.24 11.71
C MET A 1 -2.43 15.81 12.06
N ASN A 2 -3.39 15.02 12.54
CA ASN A 2 -3.17 13.62 12.84
C ASN A 2 -3.55 12.85 11.56
N PHE A 3 -2.55 12.35 10.83
CA PHE A 3 -2.80 11.47 9.68
C PHE A 3 -3.28 10.13 10.22
N GLU A 4 -4.58 9.91 10.20
CA GLU A 4 -5.14 8.60 10.51
C GLU A 4 -4.92 7.67 9.31
N LEU A 5 -4.03 6.70 9.48
CA LEU A 5 -3.80 5.63 8.50
C LEU A 5 -5.04 4.75 8.42
N ASP A 6 -5.64 4.72 7.23
CA ASP A 6 -6.79 3.87 6.95
C ASP A 6 -6.37 2.39 6.86
N ALA A 7 -7.36 1.52 6.68
CA ALA A 7 -7.13 0.08 6.63
C ALA A 7 -6.23 -0.36 5.46
N TYR A 8 -6.25 0.36 4.33
CA TYR A 8 -5.41 0.07 3.18
C TYR A 8 -3.99 0.59 3.38
N ASP A 9 -3.81 1.77 3.98
CA ASP A 9 -2.47 2.30 4.27
C ASP A 9 -1.70 1.35 5.18
N ARG A 10 -2.37 0.81 6.21
CA ARG A 10 -1.78 -0.20 7.11
C ARG A 10 -1.39 -1.48 6.37
N LYS A 11 -2.19 -1.92 5.39
CA LYS A 11 -1.86 -3.09 4.57
C LYS A 11 -0.69 -2.83 3.62
N ILE A 12 -0.63 -1.65 3.01
CA ILE A 12 0.49 -1.23 2.15
C ILE A 12 1.78 -1.21 2.98
N LEU A 13 1.75 -0.60 4.16
CA LEU A 13 2.89 -0.57 5.08
C LEU A 13 3.31 -1.98 5.52
N ALA A 14 2.37 -2.86 5.86
CA ALA A 14 2.68 -4.24 6.23
C ALA A 14 3.38 -5.00 5.08
N LEU A 15 2.89 -4.86 3.85
CA LEU A 15 3.49 -5.48 2.67
C LEU A 15 4.89 -4.94 2.37
N LEU A 16 5.09 -3.63 2.46
CA LEU A 16 6.41 -3.01 2.24
C LEU A 16 7.41 -3.31 3.36
N GLN A 17 6.94 -3.48 4.60
CA GLN A 17 7.77 -3.91 5.72
C GLN A 17 8.21 -5.37 5.58
N GLU A 18 7.36 -6.22 5.01
CA GLU A 18 7.70 -7.62 4.67
C GLU A 18 8.69 -7.68 3.50
N ASP A 19 8.42 -6.95 2.42
CA ASP A 19 9.29 -6.85 1.26
C ASP A 19 9.17 -5.48 0.56
N GLY A 20 10.16 -4.62 0.79
CA GLY A 20 10.23 -3.29 0.19
C GLY A 20 10.52 -3.26 -1.32
N ARG A 21 10.72 -4.41 -1.96
CA ARG A 21 10.95 -4.53 -3.41
C ARG A 21 9.67 -4.82 -4.20
N LEU A 22 8.54 -5.02 -3.51
CA LEU A 22 7.26 -5.25 -4.15
C LEU A 22 6.88 -4.08 -5.05
N SER A 23 6.48 -4.38 -6.29
CA SER A 23 5.94 -3.34 -7.19
C SER A 23 4.55 -2.90 -6.76
N PHE A 24 4.17 -1.66 -7.06
CA PHE A 24 2.82 -1.13 -6.76
C PHE A 24 1.70 -1.96 -7.39
N SER A 25 1.95 -2.58 -8.56
CA SER A 25 1.02 -3.50 -9.22
C SER A 25 0.86 -4.84 -8.48
N GLU A 26 1.89 -5.28 -7.77
CA GLU A 26 1.82 -6.49 -6.94
C GLU A 26 1.09 -6.20 -5.63
N ILE A 27 1.40 -5.07 -4.98
CA ILE A 27 0.72 -4.59 -3.78
C ILE A 27 -0.78 -4.40 -4.07
N GLY A 28 -1.12 -3.69 -5.14
CA GLY A 28 -2.51 -3.44 -5.56
C GLY A 28 -3.29 -4.72 -5.79
N ARG A 29 -2.69 -5.73 -6.46
CA ARG A 29 -3.32 -7.05 -6.63
C ARG A 29 -3.61 -7.76 -5.31
N ARG A 30 -2.73 -7.66 -4.31
CA ARG A 30 -2.92 -8.31 -2.99
C ARG A 30 -4.01 -7.65 -2.15
N ILE A 31 -4.26 -6.35 -2.35
CA ILE A 31 -5.22 -5.58 -1.54
C ILE A 31 -6.42 -5.05 -2.32
N HIS A 32 -6.63 -5.51 -3.56
CA HIS A 32 -7.71 -5.07 -4.44
C HIS A 32 -7.72 -3.56 -4.73
N LEU A 33 -6.53 -2.97 -4.91
CA LEU A 33 -6.34 -1.60 -5.39
C LEU A 33 -5.64 -1.56 -6.75
N THR A 34 -5.79 -0.45 -7.45
CA THR A 34 -5.03 -0.18 -8.67
C THR A 34 -3.62 0.30 -8.31
N SER A 35 -2.64 0.04 -9.17
CA SER A 35 -1.27 0.53 -9.01
C SER A 35 -1.18 2.05 -8.77
N PRO A 36 -1.91 2.93 -9.51
CA PRO A 36 -1.91 4.36 -9.22
C PRO A 36 -2.49 4.68 -7.82
N ALA A 37 -3.56 4.01 -7.38
CA ALA A 37 -4.11 4.23 -6.03
C ALA A 37 -3.13 3.85 -4.92
N VAL A 38 -2.29 2.82 -5.15
CA VAL A 38 -1.20 2.48 -4.24
C VAL A 38 -0.11 3.54 -4.28
N ALA A 39 0.26 4.04 -5.46
CA ALA A 39 1.30 5.06 -5.61
C ALA A 39 0.94 6.40 -4.94
N GLU A 40 -0.33 6.78 -4.89
CA GLU A 40 -0.80 7.98 -4.18
C GLU A 40 -0.72 7.86 -2.64
N ARG A 41 -0.54 6.64 -2.12
CA ARG A 41 -0.57 6.32 -0.68
C ARG A 41 0.81 6.02 -0.07
N VAL A 42 1.87 6.00 -0.89
CA VAL A 42 3.28 5.72 -0.50
C VAL A 42 4.07 7.01 -0.52
#